data_AF-A0A0H2YJ66-F1
#
_entry.id   AF-A0A0H2YJ66-F1
#
_cell.length_a   1.000
_cell.length_b   1.000
_cell.length_c   1.000
_cell.angle_alpha   90.00
_cell.angle_beta   90.00
_cell.angle_gamma   90.00
#
_symmetry.space_group_name_H-M   'P 1'
#
loop_
_entity.id
_entity.type
_entity.pdbx_description
1 polymer ?
#
loop_
_entity_poly.entity_id
_entity_poly.type
_entity_poly.pdbx_seq_one_letter_code
_entity_poly.pdbx_strand_id
1 'polypeptide(L)' 'MERFFRGLKTEWMPDNGYDNFSGTSTAITNYITGYYNQLRPHQYNGGLTLNESERLFWKNSKSVASFC' A
#
# COMPACT_ATOMS: atom_id res chain seq x y z
N MET A 1 -7.19 -6.25 10.97
CA MET A 1 -7.19 -6.36 9.49
C MET A 1 -7.13 -4.98 8.88
N GLU A 2 -6.20 -4.78 7.95
CA GLU A 2 -6.10 -3.58 7.13
C GLU A 2 -7.35 -3.43 6.24
N ARG A 3 -7.81 -2.20 6.03
CA ARG A 3 -9.06 -1.93 5.28
C ARG A 3 -8.78 -1.17 4.00
N PHE A 4 -8.12 -1.83 3.04
CA PHE A 4 -7.70 -1.25 1.76
C PHE A 4 -8.79 -0.42 1.09
N PHE A 5 -9.94 -1.03 0.78
CA PHE A 5 -11.03 -0.34 0.07
C PHE A 5 -11.65 0.79 0.89
N ARG A 6 -11.64 0.71 2.22
CA ARG A 6 -12.11 1.82 3.06
C ARG A 6 -11.16 3.01 2.96
N GLY A 7 -9.86 2.75 3.07
CA GLY A 7 -8.82 3.77 2.89
C GLY A 7 -8.91 4.42 1.51
N LEU A 8 -9.02 3.63 0.44
CA LEU A 8 -9.15 4.16 -0.92
C LEU A 8 -10.34 5.14 -1.04
N LYS A 9 -11.51 4.76 -0.49
CA LYS A 9 -12.71 5.60 -0.53
C LYS A 9 -12.59 6.88 0.30
N THR A 10 -11.89 6.86 1.42
CA THR A 10 -11.82 8.01 2.34
C THR A 10 -10.63 8.91 2.11
N GLU A 11 -9.52 8.36 1.60
CA GLU A 11 -8.23 9.05 1.48
C GLU A 11 -7.94 9.52 0.05
N TRP A 12 -8.57 8.92 -0.97
CA TRP A 12 -8.22 9.16 -2.38
C TRP A 12 -9.39 9.32 -3.33
N MET A 13 -10.56 8.78 -3.00
CA MET A 13 -11.74 8.90 -3.86
C MET A 13 -12.36 10.30 -3.69
N PRO A 14 -12.53 11.06 -4.79
CA PRO A 14 -13.22 12.35 -4.74
C PRO A 14 -14.71 12.15 -4.45
N ASP A 15 -15.34 13.14 -3.80
CA ASP A 15 -16.74 13.07 -3.36
C ASP A 15 -17.72 12.83 -4.52
N ASN A 16 -17.48 13.45 -5.67
CA ASN A 16 -18.29 13.28 -6.88
C ASN A 16 -17.87 12.07 -7.74
N GLY A 17 -16.86 11.31 -7.30
CA GLY A 17 -16.26 10.26 -8.11
C GLY A 17 -15.39 10.80 -9.25
N TYR A 18 -14.99 9.89 -10.14
CA TYR A 18 -14.12 10.19 -11.26
C TYR A 18 -14.91 10.29 -12.56
N ASP A 19 -14.52 11.23 -13.44
CA ASP A 19 -15.26 11.55 -14.66
C ASP A 19 -15.15 10.49 -15.76
N ASN A 20 -14.04 9.76 -15.82
CA ASN A 20 -13.78 8.78 -16.88
C ASN A 20 -12.91 7.62 -16.41
N PHE A 21 -13.06 6.47 -17.07
CA PHE A 21 -12.35 5.24 -16.70
C PHE A 21 -10.82 5.36 -16.75
N SER A 22 -10.28 6.05 -17.75
CA SER A 22 -8.82 6.20 -17.91
C SER A 22 -8.23 6.96 -16.71
N GLY A 23 -8.81 8.10 -16.37
CA GLY A 23 -8.43 8.90 -15.20
C GLY A 23 -8.60 8.13 -13.89
N THR A 24 -9.69 7.38 -13.73
CA THR A 24 -9.91 6.50 -12.58
C THR A 24 -8.81 5.45 -12.46
N SER A 25 -8.46 4.78 -13.56
CA SER A 25 -7.43 3.75 -13.59
C SER A 25 -6.09 4.33 -13.13
N THR A 26 -5.68 5.46 -13.73
CA THR A 26 -4.45 6.16 -13.34
C THR A 26 -4.48 6.61 -11.88
N ALA A 27 -5.58 7.18 -11.40
CA ALA A 27 -5.70 7.66 -10.02
C ALA A 27 -5.61 6.51 -9.00
N ILE A 28 -6.28 5.38 -9.26
CA ILE A 28 -6.20 4.19 -8.41
C ILE A 28 -4.81 3.58 -8.45
N THR A 29 -4.18 3.49 -9.63
CA THR A 29 -2.79 3.02 -9.74
C THR A 29 -1.86 3.90 -8.92
N ASN A 30 -1.97 5.21 -9.03
CA ASN A 30 -1.14 6.16 -8.28
C ASN A 30 -1.37 6.06 -6.77
N TYR A 31 -2.62 5.84 -6.34
CA TYR A 31 -2.92 5.57 -4.93
C TYR A 31 -2.19 4.32 -4.44
N ILE A 32 -2.27 3.21 -5.18
CA ILE A 32 -1.69 1.93 -4.76
C ILE A 32 -0.16 2.04 -4.76
N THR A 33 0.44 2.36 -5.91
CA THR A 33 1.89 2.26 -6.11
C THR A 33 2.66 3.39 -5.45
N GLY A 34 2.05 4.57 -5.35
CA GLY A 34 2.62 5.73 -4.68
C GLY A 34 2.26 5.74 -3.21
N TYR A 35 1.05 6.18 -2.89
CA TYR A 35 0.70 6.51 -1.51
C TYR A 35 0.55 5.28 -0.59
N TYR A 36 -0.29 4.30 -0.95
CA TYR A 36 -0.63 3.15 -0.11
C TYR A 36 0.59 2.26 0.21
N ASN A 37 1.37 1.95 -0.82
CA ASN A 37 2.51 1.04 -0.69
C ASN A 37 3.72 1.72 -0.05
N GLN A 38 3.99 2.99 -0.37
CA GLN A 38 5.24 3.65 0.01
C GLN A 38 5.12 4.59 1.21
N LEU A 39 3.95 5.17 1.46
CA LEU A 39 3.80 6.27 2.42
C LEU A 39 2.79 5.97 3.54
N ARG A 40 1.74 5.20 3.25
CA ARG A 40 0.66 4.95 4.21
C ARG A 40 1.16 4.07 5.36
N PRO A 41 1.09 4.54 6.62
CA PRO A 41 1.46 3.73 7.76
C PRO A 41 0.40 2.67 8.05
N HIS A 42 0.83 1.43 8.24
CA HIS A 42 -0.09 0.30 8.46
C HIS A 42 0.03 -0.21 9.90
N GLN A 43 -1.06 -0.11 10.66
CA GLN A 43 -1.10 -0.52 12.07
C GLN A 43 -0.70 -1.98 12.28
N TYR A 44 -1.13 -2.88 11.38
CA TYR A 44 -0.77 -4.29 11.43
C TYR A 44 0.74 -4.52 11.29
N ASN A 45 1.41 -3.66 10.53
CA ASN A 45 2.85 -3.72 10.30
C ASN A 45 3.64 -2.88 11.33
N GLY A 46 3.05 -2.58 12.49
CA GLY A 46 3.69 -1.74 13.50
C GLY A 46 3.91 -0.28 13.05
N GLY A 47 3.07 0.21 12.13
CA GLY A 47 3.18 1.56 11.58
C GLY A 47 4.10 1.67 10.36
N LEU A 48 4.76 0.59 9.95
CA LEU A 48 5.55 0.57 8.73
C LEU A 48 4.67 0.62 7.49
N THR A 49 5.25 1.12 6.41
CA THR A 49 4.64 1.08 5.08
C THR A 49 4.71 -0.34 4.53
N LEU A 50 3.88 -0.65 3.54
CA LEU A 50 3.79 -2.01 3.01
C LEU A 50 5.12 -2.43 2.39
N ASN A 51 5.73 -1.56 1.60
CA ASN A 51 7.03 -1.81 0.97
C ASN A 51 8.14 -2.01 2.00
N GLU A 52 8.16 -1.24 3.08
CA GLU A 52 9.15 -1.43 4.15
C GLU A 52 8.97 -2.76 4.87
N SER A 53 7.72 -3.16 5.11
CA SER A 53 7.39 -4.43 5.74
C SER A 53 7.83 -5.61 4.86
N GLU A 54 7.57 -5.54 3.56
CA GLU A 54 8.02 -6.53 2.58
C GLU A 54 9.55 -6.57 2.48
N ARG A 55 10.22 -5.42 2.45
CA ARG A 55 11.68 -5.32 2.43
C ARG A 55 12.31 -6.03 3.63
N LEU A 56 11.77 -5.79 4.83
CA LEU A 56 12.25 -6.41 6.06
C LEU A 56 11.98 -7.92 6.07
N PHE A 57 10.83 -8.36 5.58
CA PHE A 57 10.51 -9.78 5.42
C PHE A 57 11.56 -10.49 4.57
N TRP A 58 11.88 -9.96 3.38
CA TRP A 58 12.88 -10.57 2.49
C TRP A 58 14.29 -10.54 3.07
N LYS A 59 14.67 -9.46 3.75
CA LYS A 59 15.98 -9.35 4.41
C LYS A 59 16.14 -10.43 5.49
N ASN A 60 15.12 -10.62 6.32
CA ASN A 60 15.14 -11.61 7.40
C ASN A 60 15.09 -13.05 6.85
N SER A 61 14.27 -13.29 5.82
CA SER A 61 14.19 -14.60 5.17
C SER A 61 15.54 -15.05 4.59
N LYS A 62 16.27 -14.16 3.92
CA LYS A 62 17.62 -14.43 3.41
C LYS A 62 18.62 -14.75 4.52
N SER A 63 18.52 -14.06 5.65
CA SER A 63 19.37 -14.33 6.81
C SER A 63 19.12 -15.74 7.34
N VAL A 64 17.87 -16.15 7.51
CA VAL A 64 17.52 -17.49 8.01
C VAL A 64 18.00 -18.58 7.06
N ALA A 65 17.82 -18.40 5.75
CA ALA A 65 18.26 -19.38 4.75
C ALA A 65 19.79 -19.54 4.68
N SER A 66 20.57 -18.53 5.09
CA SER A 66 22.04 -18.56 5.07
C SER A 66 22.69 -19.28 6.24
N PHE A 67 21.94 -19.67 7.29
CA PHE A 67 22.45 -20.42 8.44
C PHE A 67 22.35 -21.95 8.27
N CYS A 68 22.00 -22.43 7.07
CA CYS A 68 21.92 -23.85 6.71
C CYS A 68 23.12 -24.30 5.89
#